data_AF-A0A2N5KCY3-F1
#
_entry.id   AF-A0A2N5KCY3-F1
#
_cell.length_a   1.000
_cell.length_b   1.000
_cell.length_c   1.000
_cell.angle_alpha   90.00
_cell.angle_beta   90.00
_cell.angle_gamma   90.00
#
_symmetry.space_group_name_H-M   'P 1'
#
loop_
_entity.id
_entity.type
_entity.pdbx_description
1 polymer ?
#
loop_
_entity_poly.entity_id
_entity_poly.type
_entity_poly.pdbx_seq_one_letter_code
_entity_poly.pdbx_strand_id
1 'polypeptide(L)'
;QLLSFIKAELKPTFKVALLSNVGRGWLDDFFTKEDLHDLFDAVVLSSEIGIIKPDERAYVIAADRLGLPPDECIMIDDRLDNCHG
;
A
#
# COMPACT_ATOMS: atom_id res chain seq x y z
N GLN A 1 -4.61 7.25 -15.22
CA GLN A 1 -4.50 8.51 -14.46
C GLN A 1 -3.74 8.30 -13.15
N LEU A 2 -4.20 7.50 -12.18
CA LEU A 2 -3.43 7.23 -10.95
C LEU A 2 -2.27 6.22 -11.13
N LEU A 3 -2.54 5.02 -11.64
CA LEU A 3 -1.52 3.97 -11.80
C LEU A 3 -0.33 4.43 -12.67
N SER A 4 -0.63 5.14 -13.77
CA SER A 4 0.38 5.75 -14.64
C SER A 4 1.22 6.78 -13.90
N PHE A 5 0.62 7.59 -13.01
CA PHE A 5 1.33 8.57 -12.20
C PHE A 5 2.22 7.90 -11.15
N ILE A 6 1.73 6.85 -10.48
CA ILE A 6 2.53 6.05 -9.54
C ILE A 6 3.77 5.52 -10.26
N LYS A 7 3.59 4.87 -11.41
CA LYS A 7 4.68 4.25 -12.18
C LYS A 7 5.68 5.28 -12.71
N ALA A 8 5.21 6.39 -13.27
CA ALA A 8 6.05 7.35 -13.98
C ALA A 8 6.68 8.41 -13.07
N GLU A 9 5.99 8.85 -12.01
CA GLU A 9 6.39 10.02 -11.23
C GLU A 9 6.79 9.66 -9.79
N LEU A 10 6.04 8.79 -9.12
CA LEU A 10 6.31 8.46 -7.72
C LEU A 10 7.40 7.40 -7.55
N LYS A 11 7.24 6.25 -8.20
CA LYS A 11 8.13 5.08 -8.04
C LYS A 11 9.61 5.35 -8.37
N PRO A 12 9.97 6.27 -9.29
CA PRO A 12 11.36 6.65 -9.51
C PRO A 12 12.00 7.45 -8.36
N THR A 13 11.20 8.09 -7.51
CA THR A 13 11.67 9.07 -6.50
C THR A 13 11.42 8.61 -5.06
N PHE A 14 10.34 7.84 -4.84
CA PHE A 14 9.90 7.39 -3.52
C PHE A 14 9.70 5.88 -3.53
N LYS A 15 9.87 5.25 -2.35
CA LYS A 15 9.32 3.91 -2.12
C LYS A 15 7.80 4.00 -2.02
N VAL A 16 7.08 3.14 -2.73
CA VAL A 16 5.61 3.16 -2.78
C VAL A 16 5.06 1.83 -2.34
N ALA A 17 4.16 1.83 -1.36
CA ALA A 17 3.40 0.63 -0.97
C ALA A 17 1.91 0.77 -1.26
N LEU A 18 1.28 -0.39 -1.52
CA LEU A 18 -0.16 -0.55 -1.48
C LEU A 18 -0.58 -1.19 -0.15
N LEU A 19 -1.35 -0.48 0.66
CA LEU A 19 -2.02 -1.03 1.85
C LEU A 19 -3.53 -1.02 1.64
N SER A 20 -4.16 -2.18 1.55
CA SER A 20 -5.58 -2.30 1.18
C SER A 20 -6.38 -3.27 2.06
N ASN A 21 -7.59 -2.85 2.44
CA ASN A 21 -8.57 -3.68 3.12
C ASN A 21 -9.36 -4.48 2.08
N VAL A 22 -8.90 -5.67 1.73
CA VAL A 22 -9.49 -6.52 0.68
C VAL A 22 -9.50 -8.00 1.04
N GLY A 23 -10.44 -8.73 0.44
CA GLY A 23 -10.49 -10.19 0.48
C GLY A 23 -9.36 -10.85 -0.32
N ARG A 24 -9.12 -12.14 -0.05
CA ARG A 24 -8.08 -12.91 -0.74
C ARG A 24 -8.40 -13.05 -2.22
N GLY A 25 -7.39 -12.86 -3.08
CA GLY A 25 -7.53 -12.98 -4.54
C GLY A 25 -8.17 -11.77 -5.24
N TRP A 26 -8.64 -10.76 -4.50
CA TRP A 26 -9.31 -9.61 -5.10
C TRP A 26 -8.40 -8.81 -6.04
N LEU A 27 -7.11 -8.71 -5.74
CA LEU A 27 -6.16 -8.01 -6.62
C LEU A 27 -5.85 -8.79 -7.90
N ASP A 28 -5.95 -10.11 -7.87
CA ASP A 28 -5.61 -10.97 -9.01
C ASP A 28 -6.59 -10.76 -10.19
N ASP A 29 -7.78 -10.25 -9.91
CA ASP A 29 -8.79 -9.88 -10.91
C ASP A 29 -8.42 -8.60 -11.69
N PHE A 30 -7.51 -7.77 -11.17
CA PHE A 30 -7.18 -6.45 -11.72
C PHE A 30 -5.71 -6.29 -12.10
N PHE A 31 -4.80 -7.03 -11.47
CA PHE A 31 -3.36 -6.87 -11.64
C PHE A 31 -2.66 -8.20 -11.77
N THR A 32 -1.70 -8.27 -12.69
CA THR A 32 -0.69 -9.34 -12.68
C THR A 32 0.34 -9.07 -11.57
N LYS A 33 1.16 -10.08 -11.26
CA LYS A 33 2.27 -9.89 -10.30
C LYS A 33 3.29 -8.88 -10.82
N GLU A 34 3.53 -8.90 -12.12
CA GLU A 34 4.40 -7.97 -12.84
C GLU A 34 3.86 -6.54 -12.74
N ASP A 35 2.55 -6.34 -12.91
CA ASP A 35 1.92 -5.02 -12.75
C ASP A 35 2.11 -4.48 -11.33
N LEU A 36 1.89 -5.32 -10.32
CA LEU A 36 2.06 -4.90 -8.92
C LEU A 36 3.51 -4.55 -8.60
N HIS A 37 4.48 -5.33 -9.08
CA HIS A 37 5.90 -5.05 -8.88
C HIS A 37 6.37 -3.79 -9.61
N ASP A 38 5.78 -3.49 -10.77
CA ASP A 38 6.07 -2.25 -11.50
C ASP A 38 5.52 -1.00 -10.79
N LEU A 39 4.45 -1.16 -10.03
CA LEU A 39 3.74 -0.07 -9.35
C LEU A 39 4.20 0.14 -7.90
N PHE A 40 4.50 -0.93 -7.16
CA PHE A 40 4.69 -0.90 -5.72
C PHE A 40 5.90 -1.72 -5.29
N ASP A 41 6.69 -1.17 -4.38
CA ASP A 41 7.80 -1.87 -3.72
C ASP A 41 7.30 -2.84 -2.65
N ALA A 42 6.11 -2.60 -2.09
CA ALA A 42 5.45 -3.50 -1.17
C ALA A 42 3.93 -3.52 -1.37
N VAL A 43 3.34 -4.70 -1.24
CA VAL A 43 1.87 -4.89 -1.25
C VAL A 43 1.46 -5.53 0.07
N VAL A 44 0.47 -4.94 0.73
CA VAL A 44 -0.03 -5.33 2.05
C VAL A 44 -1.54 -5.42 2.02
N LEU A 45 -2.05 -6.63 2.13
CA LEU A 45 -3.48 -6.91 2.06
C LEU A 45 -3.98 -7.36 3.43
N SER A 46 -5.10 -6.80 3.88
CA SER A 46 -5.70 -7.20 5.15
C SER A 46 -6.03 -8.70 5.20
N SER A 47 -6.35 -9.32 4.07
CA SER A 47 -6.57 -10.77 3.96
C SER A 47 -5.33 -11.61 4.23
N GLU A 48 -4.13 -11.05 4.07
CA GLU A 48 -2.86 -11.73 4.36
C GLU A 48 -2.38 -11.49 5.80
N ILE A 49 -2.56 -10.27 6.31
CA ILE A 49 -2.04 -9.87 7.63
C ILE A 49 -3.08 -10.04 8.75
N GLY A 50 -4.35 -10.26 8.42
CA GLY A 50 -5.44 -10.45 9.38
C GLY A 50 -5.86 -9.17 10.13
N ILE A 51 -5.43 -8.00 9.67
CA ILE A 51 -5.63 -6.69 10.30
C ILE A 51 -6.11 -5.71 9.21
N ILE A 52 -7.05 -4.84 9.55
CA ILE A 52 -7.59 -3.82 8.64
C ILE A 52 -7.20 -2.42 9.12
N LYS A 53 -7.03 -1.46 8.20
CA LYS A 53 -7.09 -0.04 8.54
C LYS A 53 -8.47 0.28 9.16
N PRO A 54 -8.56 1.14 10.20
CA PRO A 54 -7.50 2.02 10.72
C PRO A 54 -6.74 1.47 11.94
N ASP A 55 -6.65 0.15 12.12
CA ASP A 55 -5.79 -0.40 13.18
C ASP A 55 -4.32 -0.03 12.92
N GLU A 56 -3.66 0.59 13.90
CA GLU A 56 -2.29 1.12 13.81
C GLU A 56 -1.29 0.09 13.26
N ARG A 57 -1.49 -1.19 13.60
CA ARG A 57 -0.60 -2.28 13.21
C ARG A 57 -0.56 -2.49 11.70
N ALA A 58 -1.64 -2.19 10.98
CA ALA A 58 -1.68 -2.31 9.52
C ALA A 58 -0.67 -1.34 8.87
N TYR A 59 -0.56 -0.12 9.39
CA TYR A 59 0.36 0.90 8.91
C TYR A 59 1.81 0.59 9.27
N VAL A 60 2.06 0.12 10.50
CA VAL A 60 3.39 -0.32 10.94
C VAL A 60 3.89 -1.47 10.07
N ILE A 61 3.06 -2.48 9.81
CA ILE A 61 3.43 -3.60 8.91
C ILE A 61 3.74 -3.11 7.49
N ALA A 62 3.02 -2.10 6.99
CA ALA A 62 3.30 -1.55 5.67
C ALA A 62 4.63 -0.79 5.61
N ALA A 63 4.95 0.02 6.61
CA ALA A 63 6.24 0.70 6.74
C ALA A 63 7.39 -0.32 6.88
N ASP A 64 7.21 -1.35 7.71
CA ASP A 64 8.18 -2.43 7.88
C ASP A 64 8.45 -3.18 6.57
N ARG A 65 7.41 -3.49 5.78
CA ARG A 65 7.57 -4.14 4.46
C ARG A 65 8.23 -3.23 3.42
N LEU A 66 8.07 -1.90 3.54
CA LEU A 66 8.85 -0.94 2.75
C LEU A 66 10.31 -0.82 3.24
N GLY A 67 10.62 -1.31 4.44
CA GLY A 67 11.91 -1.15 5.09
C GLY A 67 12.19 0.32 5.43
N LEU A 68 11.18 1.03 5.94
CA LEU A 68 11.26 2.40 6.42
C LEU A 68 10.58 2.51 7.80
N PRO A 69 11.02 3.44 8.66
CA PRO A 69 10.30 3.72 9.88
C PRO A 69 8.99 4.50 9.56
N PRO A 70 7.93 4.36 10.39
CA PRO A 70 6.64 5.02 10.11
C PRO A 70 6.70 6.55 10.00
N ASP A 71 7.62 7.21 10.70
CA ASP A 71 7.80 8.67 10.69
C ASP A 71 8.45 9.21 9.40
N GLU A 72 8.99 8.33 8.55
CA GLU A 72 9.44 8.66 7.20
C GLU A 72 8.39 8.33 6.11
N CYS A 73 7.20 7.89 6.52
CA CYS A 73 6.13 7.48 5.62
C CYS A 73 4.95 8.46 5.63
N ILE A 74 4.31 8.65 4.47
CA ILE A 74 3.05 9.40 4.34
C ILE A 74 1.96 8.43 3.88
N MET A 75 0.87 8.35 4.64
CA MET A 75 -0.33 7.59 4.25
C MET A 75 -1.27 8.50 3.45
N ILE A 76 -1.72 8.01 2.29
CA ILE A 76 -2.73 8.66 1.45
C ILE A 76 -3.90 7.70 1.29
N ASP A 77 -5.10 8.15 1.64
CA ASP A 77 -6.32 7.36 1.59
C ASP A 77 -7.52 8.25 1.27
N ASP A 78 -8.58 7.69 0.70
CA ASP A 78 -9.82 8.39 0.40
C ASP A 78 -10.78 8.46 1.61
N ARG A 79 -10.49 7.68 2.66
CA ARG A 79 -11.25 7.71 3.92
C ARG A 79 -10.51 8.49 4.99
N LEU A 80 -11.15 9.53 5.52
CA LEU A 80 -10.60 10.35 6.61
C LEU A 80 -10.21 9.51 7.83
N ASP A 81 -11.02 8.52 8.21
CA ASP A 81 -10.74 7.57 9.30
C ASP A 81 -9.35 6.91 9.19
N ASN A 82 -8.86 6.69 7.96
CA ASN A 82 -7.58 6.05 7.72
C ASN A 82 -6.39 7.02 7.78
N CYS A 83 -6.65 8.32 7.83
CA CYS A 83 -5.67 9.41 7.82
C CYS A 83 -5.62 10.19 9.14
N HIS A 84 -6.45 9.81 10.13
CA HIS A 84 -6.36 10.34 11.48
C HIS A 84 -5.20 9.64 12.21
N GLY A 85 -4.06 10.34 12.29
CA GLY A 85 -2.88 9.92 13.05
C GLY A 85 -3.01 10.19 14.54
#